data_AF-A0A239G8T3-F1
#
_entry.id   AF-A0A239G8T3-F1
#
_cell.length_a   1.000
_cell.length_b   1.000
_cell.length_c   1.000
_cell.angle_alpha   90.00
_cell.angle_beta   90.00
_cell.angle_gamma   90.00
#
_symmetry.space_group_name_H-M   'P 1'
#
loop_
_entity.id
_entity.type
_entity.pdbx_description
1 polymer ?
#
loop_
_entity_poly.entity_id
_entity_poly.type
_entity_poly.pdbx_seq_one_letter_code
_entity_poly.pdbx_strand_id
1 'polypeptide(L)'
;MPISNKDVIEAFIEDFQSMHESNHQPNVKCDFDGDPAVLAEVANVGGIPTLRFSYRFADDAVSNHADLFYCLIIAGHELAHWANAHTKHLDKDDLDSKAIEMWADFFGSRLVLTAVARCQKVQTIIRNMRTPAFDAERENALLPAYGEALRRVYDRLFAPASASPKYPSAIERVQICGAGVTSFFYRHLGKMHQGMTVLALRRVILEPFADIADLFSGDIDLEESGALAFRNIEIHLGLKKGRPLITPGILPQFNQLVGTHYLGHSENMAHREQLREKVRAWGVEI
;
A
#
# COMPACT_ATOMS: atom_id res chain seq x y z
N MET A 1 -9.72 -26.43 -8.75
CA MET A 1 -8.43 -26.04 -9.35
C MET A 1 -7.60 -25.34 -8.27
N PRO A 2 -6.27 -25.44 -8.28
CA PRO A 2 -5.43 -24.59 -7.43
C PRO A 2 -5.72 -23.11 -7.74
N ILE A 3 -5.64 -22.25 -6.73
CA ILE A 3 -5.82 -20.80 -6.88
C ILE A 3 -4.49 -20.25 -7.41
N SER A 4 -4.53 -19.45 -8.47
CA SER A 4 -3.37 -18.76 -9.05
C SER A 4 -3.29 -17.31 -8.55
N ASN A 5 -2.13 -16.67 -8.73
CA ASN A 5 -1.99 -15.23 -8.51
C ASN A 5 -2.94 -14.43 -9.40
N LYS A 6 -3.17 -14.87 -10.64
CA LYS A 6 -4.17 -14.27 -11.53
C LYS A 6 -5.55 -14.22 -10.89
N ASP A 7 -6.02 -15.34 -10.33
CA ASP A 7 -7.33 -15.40 -9.65
C ASP A 7 -7.40 -14.41 -8.47
N VAL A 8 -6.30 -14.27 -7.73
CA VAL A 8 -6.19 -13.32 -6.61
C VAL A 8 -6.23 -11.87 -7.10
N ILE A 9 -5.48 -11.55 -8.15
CA ILE A 9 -5.41 -10.19 -8.72
C ILE A 9 -6.78 -9.80 -9.28
N GLU A 10 -7.42 -10.66 -10.06
CA GLU A 10 -8.76 -10.40 -10.61
C GLU A 10 -9.78 -10.17 -9.48
N ALA A 11 -9.78 -11.00 -8.43
CA ALA A 11 -10.62 -10.80 -7.27
C ALA A 11 -10.35 -9.46 -6.55
N PHE A 12 -9.08 -9.09 -6.40
CA PHE A 12 -8.68 -7.84 -5.75
C PHE A 12 -9.08 -6.61 -6.57
N ILE A 13 -8.96 -6.67 -7.90
CA ILE A 13 -9.41 -5.61 -8.81
C ILE A 13 -10.94 -5.47 -8.78
N GLU A 14 -11.69 -6.57 -8.83
CA GLU A 14 -13.14 -6.55 -8.67
C GLU A 14 -13.57 -5.93 -7.34
N ASP A 15 -12.86 -6.27 -6.25
CA ASP A 15 -13.10 -5.68 -4.94
C ASP A 15 -12.84 -4.16 -4.95
N PHE A 16 -11.73 -3.69 -5.55
CA PHE A 16 -11.46 -2.26 -5.70
C PHE A 16 -12.53 -1.55 -6.54
N GLN A 17 -13.00 -2.16 -7.62
CA GLN A 17 -14.11 -1.62 -8.42
C GLN A 17 -15.40 -1.50 -7.60
N SER A 18 -15.68 -2.50 -6.75
CA SER A 18 -16.86 -2.49 -5.86
C SER A 18 -16.81 -1.42 -4.77
N MET A 19 -15.64 -0.84 -4.49
CA MET A 19 -15.50 0.29 -3.55
C MET A 19 -16.07 1.60 -4.11
N HIS A 20 -16.50 1.61 -5.37
CA HIS A 20 -16.99 2.78 -6.08
C HIS A 20 -18.49 2.66 -6.43
N GLU A 21 -19.16 3.80 -6.56
CA GLU A 21 -20.52 3.89 -7.09
C GLU A 21 -20.60 3.27 -8.48
N SER A 22 -21.72 2.62 -8.81
CA SER A 22 -21.90 1.86 -10.06
C SER A 22 -21.65 2.67 -11.34
N ASN A 23 -21.99 3.96 -11.34
CA ASN A 23 -21.76 4.90 -12.44
C ASN A 23 -20.33 5.45 -12.49
N HIS A 24 -19.52 5.20 -11.47
CA HIS A 24 -18.13 5.68 -11.34
C HIS A 24 -17.12 4.54 -11.17
N GLN A 25 -17.52 3.29 -11.44
CA GLN A 25 -16.62 2.15 -11.28
C GLN A 25 -15.39 2.28 -12.19
N PRO A 26 -14.18 2.19 -11.63
CA PRO A 26 -12.96 2.28 -12.43
C PRO A 26 -12.82 1.07 -13.36
N ASN A 27 -12.53 1.30 -14.63
CA ASN A 27 -12.22 0.23 -15.58
C ASN A 27 -10.72 -0.10 -15.54
N VAL A 28 -10.26 -0.72 -14.45
CA VAL A 28 -8.87 -1.16 -14.30
C VAL A 28 -8.60 -2.29 -15.30
N LYS A 29 -7.62 -2.10 -16.19
CA LYS A 29 -7.18 -3.12 -17.14
C LYS A 29 -6.02 -3.90 -16.57
N CYS A 30 -6.05 -5.22 -16.75
CA CYS A 30 -4.96 -6.11 -16.42
C CYS A 30 -4.48 -6.83 -17.69
N ASP A 31 -3.17 -7.01 -17.79
CA ASP A 31 -2.48 -7.82 -18.78
C ASP A 31 -1.62 -8.85 -18.03
N PHE A 32 -1.92 -10.14 -18.22
CA PHE A 32 -1.23 -11.24 -17.56
C PHE A 32 -0.23 -11.94 -18.49
N ASP A 33 -0.10 -11.48 -19.74
CA ASP A 33 0.83 -12.02 -20.72
C ASP A 33 2.13 -11.19 -20.76
N GLY A 34 2.44 -10.49 -19.66
CA GLY A 34 3.59 -9.60 -19.53
C GLY A 34 4.94 -10.31 -19.62
N ASP A 35 5.99 -9.52 -19.88
CA ASP A 35 7.36 -9.99 -20.01
C ASP A 35 7.82 -10.71 -18.73
N PRO A 36 8.36 -11.94 -18.80
CA PRO A 36 8.86 -12.67 -17.63
C PRO A 36 10.03 -11.98 -16.89
N ALA A 37 10.69 -11.00 -17.51
CA ALA A 37 11.73 -10.20 -16.87
C ALA A 37 11.19 -9.07 -15.99
N VAL A 38 9.94 -8.65 -16.19
CA VAL A 38 9.28 -7.58 -15.42
C VAL A 38 8.16 -8.19 -14.60
N LEU A 39 8.34 -8.27 -13.29
CA LEU A 39 7.39 -8.98 -12.42
C LEU A 39 5.99 -8.36 -12.50
N ALA A 40 5.90 -7.05 -12.32
CA ALA A 40 4.70 -6.25 -12.43
C ALA A 40 5.05 -4.78 -12.74
N GLU A 41 4.14 -4.06 -13.39
CA GLU A 41 4.24 -2.61 -13.64
C GLU A 41 2.87 -2.01 -13.99
N VAL A 42 2.71 -0.69 -13.89
CA VAL A 42 1.64 0.03 -14.60
C VAL A 42 2.19 0.70 -15.85
N ALA A 43 1.76 0.23 -17.02
CA ALA A 43 2.18 0.76 -18.32
C ALA A 43 1.00 1.27 -19.15
N ASN A 44 1.28 2.18 -20.09
CA ASN A 44 0.27 2.66 -21.04
C ASN A 44 0.23 1.73 -22.27
N VAL A 45 -0.74 0.83 -22.31
CA VAL A 45 -0.96 -0.08 -23.46
C VAL A 45 -2.07 0.49 -24.33
N GLY A 46 -1.75 0.85 -25.57
CA GLY A 46 -2.73 1.47 -26.48
C GLY A 46 -3.32 2.79 -25.95
N GLY A 47 -2.56 3.53 -25.13
CA GLY A 47 -3.01 4.77 -24.48
C GLY A 47 -3.87 4.56 -23.22
N ILE A 48 -4.01 3.31 -22.75
CA ILE A 48 -4.78 2.97 -21.56
C ILE A 48 -3.81 2.50 -20.45
N PRO A 49 -3.80 3.15 -19.27
CA PRO A 49 -3.06 2.65 -18.11
C PRO A 49 -3.55 1.25 -17.74
N THR A 50 -2.63 0.29 -17.79
CA THR A 50 -2.88 -1.15 -17.63
C THR A 50 -1.90 -1.70 -16.61
N LEU A 51 -2.39 -2.44 -15.62
CA LEU A 51 -1.57 -3.22 -14.71
C LEU A 51 -1.07 -4.44 -15.48
N ARG A 52 0.23 -4.54 -15.67
CA ARG A 52 0.87 -5.66 -16.36
C ARG A 52 1.57 -6.53 -15.34
N PHE A 53 1.39 -7.83 -15.48
CA PHE A 53 2.03 -8.84 -14.65
C PHE A 53 2.71 -9.85 -15.57
N SER A 54 3.90 -10.29 -15.20
CA SER A 54 4.54 -11.38 -15.94
C SER A 54 3.67 -12.63 -15.92
N TYR A 55 3.62 -13.37 -17.04
CA TYR A 55 2.85 -14.62 -17.10
C TYR A 55 3.32 -15.64 -16.05
N ARG A 56 4.63 -15.68 -15.75
CA ARG A 56 5.19 -16.55 -14.71
C ARG A 56 4.64 -16.21 -13.33
N PHE A 57 4.54 -14.92 -13.01
CA PHE A 57 3.96 -14.50 -11.74
C PHE A 57 2.45 -14.72 -11.72
N ALA A 58 1.74 -14.46 -12.81
CA ALA A 58 0.30 -14.65 -12.89
C ALA A 58 -0.11 -16.12 -12.69
N ASP A 59 0.68 -17.05 -13.25
CA ASP A 59 0.43 -18.50 -13.19
C ASP A 59 0.91 -19.17 -11.88
N ASP A 60 1.67 -18.46 -11.03
CA ASP A 60 2.17 -19.00 -9.76
C ASP A 60 1.00 -19.39 -8.84
N ALA A 61 1.13 -20.54 -8.18
CA ALA A 61 0.10 -21.09 -7.31
C ALA A 61 0.10 -20.41 -5.92
N VAL A 62 -1.09 -20.11 -5.42
CA VAL A 62 -1.34 -19.61 -4.07
C VAL A 62 -1.73 -20.77 -3.16
N SER A 63 -0.78 -21.21 -2.34
CA SER A 63 -0.95 -22.41 -1.50
C SER A 63 -1.25 -22.08 -0.04
N ASN A 64 -0.85 -20.89 0.42
CA ASN A 64 -1.02 -20.42 1.79
C ASN A 64 -1.20 -18.90 1.86
N HIS A 65 -1.46 -18.37 3.05
CA HIS A 65 -1.72 -16.93 3.24
C HIS A 65 -0.51 -16.05 2.93
N ALA A 66 0.72 -16.53 3.11
CA ALA A 66 1.91 -15.78 2.75
C ALA A 66 2.05 -15.66 1.22
N ASP A 67 1.72 -16.70 0.45
CA ASP A 67 1.63 -16.60 -1.02
C ASP A 67 0.56 -15.60 -1.46
N LEU A 68 -0.62 -15.67 -0.82
CA LEU A 68 -1.73 -14.74 -1.07
C LEU A 68 -1.29 -13.28 -0.83
N PHE A 69 -0.67 -13.01 0.32
CA PHE A 69 -0.21 -11.66 0.64
C PHE A 69 0.99 -11.23 -0.20
N TYR A 70 1.86 -12.14 -0.61
CA TYR A 70 2.95 -11.82 -1.53
C TYR A 70 2.39 -11.31 -2.86
N CYS A 71 1.38 -12.00 -3.40
CA CYS A 71 0.65 -11.56 -4.57
C CYS A 71 -0.04 -10.21 -4.36
N LEU A 72 -0.80 -10.07 -3.26
CA LEU A 72 -1.57 -8.86 -2.97
C LEU A 72 -0.69 -7.64 -2.71
N ILE A 73 0.48 -7.77 -2.07
CA ILE A 73 1.39 -6.63 -1.84
C ILE A 73 1.88 -6.06 -3.18
N ILE A 74 2.30 -6.93 -4.10
CA ILE A 74 2.75 -6.53 -5.44
C ILE A 74 1.59 -5.90 -6.23
N ALA A 75 0.43 -6.58 -6.28
CA ALA A 75 -0.74 -6.05 -7.00
C ALA A 75 -1.28 -4.76 -6.37
N GLY A 76 -1.20 -4.63 -5.04
CA GLY A 76 -1.57 -3.44 -4.29
C GLY A 76 -0.69 -2.25 -4.60
N HIS A 77 0.62 -2.46 -4.73
CA HIS A 77 1.57 -1.44 -5.15
C HIS A 77 1.24 -0.93 -6.57
N GLU A 78 1.05 -1.83 -7.54
CA GLU A 78 0.69 -1.41 -8.92
C GLU A 78 -0.69 -0.73 -8.97
N LEU A 79 -1.67 -1.26 -8.25
CA LEU A 79 -2.98 -0.63 -8.15
C LEU A 79 -2.89 0.76 -7.51
N ALA A 80 -1.96 0.99 -6.59
CA ALA A 80 -1.71 2.31 -6.01
C ALA A 80 -1.18 3.29 -7.06
N HIS A 81 -0.26 2.88 -7.94
CA HIS A 81 0.17 3.71 -9.08
C HIS A 81 -1.01 4.05 -9.99
N TRP A 82 -1.85 3.07 -10.30
CA TRP A 82 -3.02 3.26 -11.14
C TRP A 82 -4.04 4.22 -10.50
N ALA A 83 -4.42 3.97 -9.25
CA ALA A 83 -5.45 4.71 -8.52
C ALA A 83 -5.06 6.17 -8.24
N ASN A 84 -3.74 6.43 -8.17
CA ASN A 84 -3.20 7.78 -8.05
C ASN A 84 -2.79 8.40 -9.38
N ALA A 85 -2.99 7.68 -10.50
CA ALA A 85 -2.62 8.11 -11.84
C ALA A 85 -1.14 8.54 -11.96
N HIS A 86 -0.23 7.83 -11.27
CA HIS A 86 1.21 8.15 -11.27
C HIS A 86 1.81 8.14 -12.68
N THR A 87 1.29 7.32 -13.60
CA THR A 87 1.72 7.30 -15.01
C THR A 87 1.44 8.60 -15.78
N LYS A 88 0.68 9.54 -15.20
CA LYS A 88 0.43 10.88 -15.77
C LYS A 88 1.39 11.94 -15.22
N HIS A 89 2.20 11.59 -14.22
CA HIS A 89 3.30 12.43 -13.74
C HIS A 89 4.54 12.13 -14.57
N LEU A 90 5.33 13.16 -14.85
CA LEU A 90 6.64 13.00 -15.47
C LEU A 90 7.68 13.42 -14.44
N ASP A 91 8.42 12.42 -13.95
CA ASP A 91 9.47 12.62 -12.95
C ASP A 91 10.51 13.63 -13.46
N LYS A 92 10.83 14.61 -12.62
CA LYS A 92 11.86 15.63 -12.91
C LYS A 92 13.22 15.24 -12.39
N ASP A 93 13.25 14.48 -11.30
CA ASP A 93 14.42 14.06 -10.55
C ASP A 93 14.14 12.73 -9.84
N ASP A 94 15.16 12.14 -9.22
CA ASP A 94 15.01 10.88 -8.47
C ASP A 94 14.11 11.04 -7.22
N LEU A 95 13.95 12.27 -6.71
CA LEU A 95 13.08 12.55 -5.56
C LEU A 95 11.60 12.36 -5.94
N ASP A 96 11.20 12.72 -7.16
CA ASP A 96 9.87 12.41 -7.70
C ASP A 96 9.61 10.91 -7.70
N SER A 97 10.54 10.13 -8.27
CA SER A 97 10.44 8.67 -8.31
C SER A 97 10.32 8.10 -6.90
N LYS A 98 11.22 8.46 -5.99
CA LYS A 98 11.19 8.00 -4.59
C LYS A 98 9.86 8.35 -3.89
N ALA A 99 9.36 9.57 -4.08
CA ALA A 99 8.11 10.02 -3.46
C ALA A 99 6.88 9.25 -3.97
N ILE A 100 6.87 8.92 -5.26
CA ILE A 100 5.84 8.10 -5.92
C ILE A 100 5.88 6.66 -5.42
N GLU A 101 7.06 6.04 -5.40
CA GLU A 101 7.27 4.65 -4.97
C GLU A 101 6.93 4.46 -3.49
N MET A 102 7.41 5.36 -2.62
CA MET A 102 7.03 5.38 -1.21
C MET A 102 5.52 5.46 -1.03
N TRP A 103 4.84 6.29 -1.84
CA TRP A 103 3.38 6.38 -1.74
C TRP A 103 2.69 5.10 -2.18
N ALA A 104 3.19 4.46 -3.24
CA ALA A 104 2.63 3.23 -3.75
C ALA A 104 2.75 2.09 -2.73
N ASP A 105 3.89 1.97 -2.03
CA ASP A 105 4.08 1.01 -0.94
C ASP A 105 3.11 1.26 0.22
N PHE A 106 3.00 2.53 0.66
CA PHE A 106 2.10 2.93 1.74
C PHE A 106 0.63 2.69 1.39
N PHE A 107 0.18 3.24 0.26
CA PHE A 107 -1.21 3.20 -0.16
C PHE A 107 -1.61 1.80 -0.62
N GLY A 108 -0.72 1.06 -1.28
CA GLY A 108 -0.91 -0.33 -1.68
C GLY A 108 -1.15 -1.23 -0.47
N SER A 109 -0.35 -1.10 0.58
CA SER A 109 -0.55 -1.85 1.84
C SER A 109 -1.93 -1.58 2.45
N ARG A 110 -2.40 -0.33 2.38
CA ARG A 110 -3.72 0.07 2.85
C ARG A 110 -4.85 -0.47 1.97
N LEU A 111 -4.70 -0.50 0.64
CA LEU A 111 -5.65 -1.11 -0.28
C LEU A 111 -5.80 -2.61 0.01
N VAL A 112 -4.69 -3.32 0.17
CA VAL A 112 -4.65 -4.76 0.47
C VAL A 112 -5.44 -5.08 1.73
N LEU A 113 -5.13 -4.42 2.85
CA LEU A 113 -5.84 -4.69 4.10
C LEU A 113 -7.30 -4.25 4.05
N THR A 114 -7.63 -3.22 3.26
CA THR A 114 -9.03 -2.86 3.03
C THR A 114 -9.80 -3.97 2.34
N ALA A 115 -9.25 -4.54 1.25
CA ALA A 115 -9.90 -5.63 0.54
C ALA A 115 -10.06 -6.87 1.44
N VAL A 116 -9.01 -7.24 2.16
CA VAL A 116 -9.04 -8.39 3.08
C VAL A 116 -10.07 -8.21 4.20
N ALA A 117 -10.19 -7.00 4.76
CA ALA A 117 -11.06 -6.75 5.91
C ALA A 117 -12.52 -6.44 5.54
N ARG A 118 -12.78 -5.90 4.34
CA ARG A 118 -14.09 -5.32 4.00
C ARG A 118 -14.71 -5.82 2.69
N CYS A 119 -13.96 -6.52 1.83
CA CYS A 119 -14.43 -6.84 0.49
C CYS A 119 -14.64 -8.35 0.28
N GLN A 120 -15.59 -8.68 -0.57
CA GLN A 120 -16.19 -10.02 -0.61
C GLN A 120 -15.34 -11.02 -1.40
N LYS A 121 -14.68 -10.60 -2.48
CA LYS A 121 -14.01 -11.52 -3.41
C LYS A 121 -12.72 -12.07 -2.80
N VAL A 122 -11.85 -11.19 -2.29
CA VAL A 122 -10.63 -11.60 -1.57
C VAL A 122 -10.98 -12.40 -0.30
N GLN A 123 -11.99 -12.00 0.47
CA GLN A 123 -12.43 -12.79 1.62
C GLN A 123 -12.95 -14.18 1.24
N THR A 124 -13.54 -14.34 0.05
CA THR A 124 -13.98 -15.64 -0.43
C THR A 124 -12.79 -16.56 -0.70
N ILE A 125 -11.72 -16.03 -1.28
CA ILE A 125 -10.44 -16.76 -1.46
C ILE A 125 -9.89 -17.19 -0.10
N ILE A 126 -9.78 -16.27 0.87
CA ILE A 126 -9.28 -16.56 2.22
C ILE A 126 -10.10 -17.66 2.91
N ARG A 127 -11.43 -17.56 2.85
CA ARG A 127 -12.33 -18.60 3.42
C ARG A 127 -12.13 -19.96 2.74
N ASN A 128 -11.92 -19.99 1.42
CA ASN A 128 -11.68 -21.23 0.68
C ASN A 128 -10.35 -21.90 1.05
N MET A 129 -9.38 -21.13 1.53
CA MET A 129 -8.13 -21.62 2.12
C MET A 129 -8.31 -22.15 3.55
N ARG A 130 -9.57 -22.30 4.01
CA ARG A 130 -9.99 -22.87 5.31
C ARG A 130 -9.34 -22.22 6.53
N THR A 131 -9.01 -20.93 6.42
CA THR A 131 -8.54 -20.11 7.53
C THR A 131 -9.56 -19.01 7.77
N PRO A 132 -9.93 -18.70 9.02
CA PRO A 132 -10.83 -17.60 9.29
C PRO A 132 -10.19 -16.28 8.80
N ALA A 133 -10.85 -15.59 7.88
CA ALA A 133 -10.54 -14.18 7.63
C ALA A 133 -10.88 -13.42 8.90
N PHE A 134 -9.94 -12.59 9.41
CA PHE A 134 -10.05 -11.72 10.59
C PHE A 134 -11.41 -11.84 11.33
N ASP A 135 -11.54 -12.81 12.25
CA ASP A 135 -12.77 -12.92 13.05
C ASP A 135 -12.75 -11.89 14.20
N ALA A 136 -13.93 -11.55 14.71
CA ALA A 136 -14.10 -10.54 15.77
C ALA A 136 -13.42 -10.91 17.12
N GLU A 137 -12.99 -12.17 17.30
CA GLU A 137 -12.19 -12.65 18.43
C GLU A 137 -10.68 -12.75 18.10
N ARG A 138 -10.30 -12.67 16.81
CA ARG A 138 -8.94 -12.84 16.28
C ARG A 138 -8.62 -11.82 15.18
N GLU A 139 -8.78 -10.53 15.49
CA GLU A 139 -8.52 -9.38 14.61
C GLU A 139 -7.08 -9.28 14.04
N ASN A 140 -6.21 -10.28 14.26
CA ASN A 140 -4.78 -10.27 13.94
C ASN A 140 -4.25 -11.54 13.26
N ALA A 141 -5.10 -12.53 12.97
CA ALA A 141 -4.65 -13.86 12.52
C ALA A 141 -3.84 -13.84 11.22
N LEU A 142 -4.07 -12.84 10.36
CA LEU A 142 -3.42 -12.71 9.06
C LEU A 142 -2.18 -11.82 9.05
N LEU A 143 -1.91 -11.09 10.15
CA LEU A 143 -0.74 -10.19 10.22
C LEU A 143 0.61 -10.93 10.15
N PRO A 144 0.80 -12.10 10.79
CA PRO A 144 2.02 -12.88 10.61
C PRO A 144 2.25 -13.28 9.15
N ALA A 145 1.20 -13.71 8.44
CA ALA A 145 1.31 -14.09 7.03
C ALA A 145 1.61 -12.89 6.12
N TYR A 146 1.03 -11.71 6.42
CA TYR A 146 1.41 -10.46 5.75
C TYR A 146 2.88 -10.11 6.02
N GLY A 147 3.36 -10.24 7.26
CA GLY A 147 4.76 -10.00 7.62
C GLY A 147 5.73 -10.93 6.91
N GLU A 148 5.42 -12.22 6.83
CA GLU A 148 6.19 -13.22 6.06
C GLU A 148 6.21 -12.88 4.56
N ALA A 149 5.07 -12.50 4.00
CA ALA A 149 4.98 -12.05 2.62
C ALA A 149 5.79 -10.78 2.35
N LEU A 150 5.76 -9.80 3.27
CA LEU A 150 6.54 -8.58 3.18
C LEU A 150 8.04 -8.87 3.26
N ARG A 151 8.47 -9.83 4.10
CA ARG A 151 9.86 -10.32 4.11
C ARG A 151 10.25 -10.90 2.75
N ARG A 152 9.39 -11.72 2.15
CA ARG A 152 9.62 -12.26 0.80
C ARG A 152 9.71 -11.15 -0.27
N VAL A 153 8.88 -10.11 -0.18
CA VAL A 153 8.97 -8.93 -1.06
C VAL A 153 10.28 -8.18 -0.85
N TYR A 154 10.71 -7.99 0.39
CA TYR A 154 12.00 -7.37 0.70
C TYR A 154 13.16 -8.13 0.04
N ASP A 155 13.24 -9.44 0.28
CA ASP A 155 14.36 -10.27 -0.21
C ASP A 155 14.39 -10.33 -1.74
N ARG A 156 13.22 -10.36 -2.39
CA ARG A 156 13.11 -10.58 -3.84
C ARG A 156 13.04 -9.31 -4.68
N LEU A 157 12.56 -8.21 -4.12
CA LEU A 157 12.26 -7.00 -4.88
C LEU A 157 12.97 -5.78 -4.30
N PHE A 158 12.80 -5.49 -3.02
CA PHE A 158 13.31 -4.25 -2.46
C PHE A 158 14.84 -4.24 -2.32
N ALA A 159 15.42 -5.31 -1.75
CA ALA A 159 16.87 -5.40 -1.58
C ALA A 159 17.60 -5.40 -2.93
N PRO A 160 17.19 -6.17 -3.96
CA PRO A 160 17.78 -6.07 -5.29
C PRO A 160 17.64 -4.69 -5.95
N ALA A 161 16.52 -3.99 -5.73
CA ALA A 161 16.28 -2.66 -6.31
C ALA A 161 17.02 -1.52 -5.60
N SER A 162 17.58 -1.75 -4.40
CA SER A 162 18.21 -0.71 -3.57
C SER A 162 19.45 -0.06 -4.19
N ALA A 163 20.03 -0.66 -5.23
CA ALA A 163 21.14 -0.03 -5.97
C ALA A 163 20.69 1.13 -6.88
N SER A 164 19.38 1.26 -7.16
CA SER A 164 18.84 2.31 -8.01
C SER A 164 18.49 3.55 -7.18
N PRO A 165 18.91 4.76 -7.62
CA PRO A 165 18.59 6.00 -6.90
C PRO A 165 17.10 6.37 -6.96
N LYS A 166 16.32 5.72 -7.84
CA LYS A 166 14.89 5.97 -8.04
C LYS A 166 13.98 5.38 -6.97
N TYR A 167 14.49 4.46 -6.16
CA TYR A 167 13.73 3.83 -5.09
C TYR A 167 14.23 4.31 -3.73
N PRO A 168 13.35 4.41 -2.72
CA PRO A 168 13.78 4.43 -1.33
C PRO A 168 14.57 3.16 -1.01
N SER A 169 15.38 3.19 0.05
CA SER A 169 16.10 1.99 0.49
C SER A 169 15.13 0.86 0.85
N ALA A 170 15.58 -0.39 0.74
CA ALA A 170 14.71 -1.53 1.04
C ALA A 170 14.14 -1.50 2.48
N ILE A 171 14.92 -1.00 3.44
CA ILE A 171 14.49 -0.86 4.84
C ILE A 171 13.38 0.18 4.95
N GLU A 172 13.55 1.35 4.33
CA GLU A 172 12.51 2.37 4.30
C GLU A 172 11.24 1.83 3.68
N ARG A 173 11.31 1.13 2.55
CA ARG A 173 10.14 0.53 1.88
C ARG A 173 9.36 -0.43 2.80
N VAL A 174 10.07 -1.27 3.57
CA VAL A 174 9.45 -2.14 4.59
C VAL A 174 8.75 -1.33 5.68
N GLN A 175 9.43 -0.30 6.21
CA GLN A 175 8.86 0.59 7.23
C GLN A 175 7.61 1.33 6.71
N ILE A 176 7.64 1.78 5.45
CA ILE A 176 6.54 2.45 4.76
C ILE A 176 5.34 1.52 4.58
N CYS A 177 5.54 0.26 4.20
CA CYS A 177 4.48 -0.76 4.18
C CYS A 177 3.87 -0.94 5.58
N GLY A 178 4.70 -1.02 6.61
CA GLY A 178 4.25 -1.08 8.01
C GLY A 178 3.46 0.15 8.45
N ALA A 179 3.86 1.35 8.01
CA ALA A 179 3.09 2.58 8.20
C ALA A 179 1.73 2.51 7.50
N GLY A 180 1.65 1.92 6.30
CA GLY A 180 0.39 1.65 5.60
C GLY A 180 -0.54 0.73 6.39
N VAL A 181 0.00 -0.33 7.01
CA VAL A 181 -0.75 -1.26 7.87
C VAL A 181 -1.31 -0.55 9.11
N THR A 182 -0.48 0.21 9.82
CA THR A 182 -0.94 0.94 11.01
C THR A 182 -1.95 2.04 10.67
N SER A 183 -1.77 2.72 9.53
CA SER A 183 -2.74 3.68 8.99
C SER A 183 -4.08 3.03 8.70
N PHE A 184 -4.08 1.82 8.14
CA PHE A 184 -5.31 1.05 7.93
C PHE A 184 -6.05 0.82 9.25
N PHE A 185 -5.41 0.29 10.30
CA PHE A 185 -6.09 0.01 11.57
C PHE A 185 -6.62 1.27 12.24
N TYR A 186 -5.86 2.36 12.22
CA TYR A 186 -6.32 3.66 12.72
C TYR A 186 -7.65 4.09 12.09
N ARG A 187 -7.75 3.96 10.76
CA ARG A 187 -8.92 4.36 9.97
C ARG A 187 -10.06 3.37 10.09
N HIS A 188 -9.75 2.07 10.06
CA HIS A 188 -10.71 1.00 10.17
C HIS A 188 -11.43 0.99 11.52
N LEU A 189 -10.70 1.27 12.61
CA LEU A 189 -11.24 1.32 13.97
C LEU A 189 -11.75 2.72 14.37
N GLY A 190 -11.54 3.73 13.51
CA GLY A 190 -11.96 5.11 13.73
C GLY A 190 -11.21 5.84 14.87
N LYS A 191 -10.17 5.23 15.44
CA LYS A 191 -9.36 5.80 16.53
C LYS A 191 -7.97 5.14 16.58
N MET A 192 -7.02 5.84 17.20
CA MET A 192 -5.70 5.26 17.44
C MET A 192 -5.78 4.21 18.54
N HIS A 193 -5.49 2.96 18.19
CA HIS A 193 -5.42 1.87 19.15
C HIS A 193 -3.95 1.49 19.34
N GLN A 194 -3.32 1.98 20.41
CA GLN A 194 -1.90 1.78 20.69
C GLN A 194 -1.53 0.30 20.70
N GLY A 195 -2.34 -0.55 21.37
CA GLY A 195 -2.13 -2.00 21.39
C GLY A 195 -2.11 -2.65 20.00
N MET A 196 -3.06 -2.31 19.13
CA MET A 196 -3.10 -2.80 17.75
C MET A 196 -1.95 -2.24 16.91
N THR A 197 -1.53 -1.00 17.14
CA THR A 197 -0.37 -0.41 16.47
C THR A 197 0.89 -1.18 16.81
N VAL A 198 1.15 -1.40 18.10
CA VAL A 198 2.29 -2.20 18.59
C VAL A 198 2.23 -3.62 18.06
N LEU A 199 1.05 -4.26 18.10
CA LEU A 199 0.86 -5.61 17.61
C LEU A 199 1.11 -5.71 16.10
N ALA A 200 0.59 -4.76 15.31
CA ALA A 200 0.81 -4.70 13.87
C ALA A 200 2.30 -4.53 13.54
N LEU A 201 2.97 -3.55 14.15
CA LEU A 201 4.41 -3.35 13.97
C LEU A 201 5.21 -4.59 14.36
N ARG A 202 4.83 -5.24 15.48
CA ARG A 202 5.48 -6.48 15.92
C ARG A 202 5.33 -7.61 14.90
N ARG A 203 4.10 -7.89 14.44
CA ARG A 203 3.83 -9.03 13.55
C ARG A 203 4.27 -8.80 12.10
N VAL A 204 4.29 -7.55 11.64
CA VAL A 204 4.60 -7.21 10.24
C VAL A 204 6.07 -6.83 10.06
N ILE A 205 6.71 -6.21 11.06
CA ILE A 205 8.07 -5.69 10.94
C ILE A 205 9.01 -6.40 11.92
N LEU A 206 8.75 -6.37 13.23
CA LEU A 206 9.77 -6.83 14.20
C LEU A 206 10.05 -8.33 14.12
N GLU A 207 9.01 -9.16 14.06
CA GLU A 207 9.17 -10.62 14.03
C GLU A 207 9.73 -11.13 12.69
N PRO A 208 9.22 -10.71 11.51
CA PRO A 208 9.70 -11.24 10.22
C PRO A 208 11.11 -10.76 9.82
N PHE A 209 11.62 -9.72 10.48
CA PHE A 209 12.91 -9.08 10.17
C PHE A 209 13.85 -9.05 11.40
N ALA A 210 13.63 -9.91 12.39
CA ALA A 210 14.41 -9.94 13.64
C ALA A 210 15.91 -10.21 13.43
N ASP A 211 16.29 -10.80 12.30
CA ASP A 211 17.65 -11.08 11.87
C ASP A 211 18.34 -9.90 11.17
N ILE A 212 17.60 -8.85 10.82
CA ILE A 212 18.15 -7.64 10.19
C ILE A 212 18.45 -6.61 11.29
N ALA A 213 19.68 -6.67 11.80
CA ALA A 213 20.15 -5.79 12.89
C ALA A 213 19.95 -4.29 12.59
N ASP A 214 20.04 -3.91 11.31
CA ASP A 214 19.99 -2.51 10.90
C ASP A 214 18.59 -1.98 10.56
N LEU A 215 17.53 -2.77 10.76
CA LEU A 215 16.18 -2.36 10.41
C LEU A 215 15.71 -1.07 11.12
N PHE A 216 16.30 -0.77 12.28
CA PHE A 216 16.06 0.46 13.04
C PHE A 216 17.35 1.13 13.53
N SER A 217 18.53 0.72 13.04
CA SER A 217 19.81 1.26 13.51
C SER A 217 20.23 2.55 12.81
N GLY A 218 19.61 2.87 11.67
CA GLY A 218 19.86 4.10 10.93
C GLY A 218 19.18 5.30 11.57
N ASP A 219 19.93 6.39 11.74
CA ASP A 219 19.34 7.70 12.01
C ASP A 219 18.42 8.08 10.83
N ILE A 220 17.18 8.41 11.14
CA ILE A 220 16.26 8.94 10.12
C ILE A 220 16.76 10.32 9.75
N ASP A 221 17.15 10.52 8.49
CA ASP A 221 17.37 11.86 7.96
C ASP A 221 16.02 12.59 7.89
N LEU A 222 15.76 13.41 8.90
CA LEU A 222 14.52 14.18 9.02
C LEU A 222 14.38 15.23 7.91
N GLU A 223 15.48 15.70 7.33
CA GLU A 223 15.48 16.64 6.22
C GLU A 223 15.08 15.92 4.92
N GLU A 224 15.70 14.78 4.61
CA GLU A 224 15.33 13.97 3.44
C GLU A 224 13.88 13.48 3.54
N SER A 225 13.48 12.97 4.72
CA SER A 225 12.09 12.55 4.98
C SER A 225 11.10 13.71 4.85
N GLY A 226 11.47 14.90 5.33
CA GLY A 226 10.69 16.13 5.17
C GLY A 226 10.52 16.51 3.70
N ALA A 227 11.61 16.46 2.92
CA ALA A 227 11.61 16.76 1.48
C ALA A 227 10.76 15.77 0.69
N LEU A 228 10.88 14.47 0.98
CA LEU A 228 10.05 13.41 0.37
C LEU A 228 8.57 13.61 0.68
N ALA A 229 8.21 13.87 1.94
CA ALA A 229 6.84 14.13 2.34
C ALA A 229 6.27 15.38 1.66
N PHE A 230 7.09 16.42 1.50
CA PHE A 230 6.71 17.63 0.79
C PHE A 230 6.47 17.33 -0.69
N ARG A 231 7.44 16.71 -1.37
CA ARG A 231 7.34 16.39 -2.80
C ARG A 231 6.15 15.49 -3.10
N ASN A 232 5.89 14.51 -2.23
CA ASN A 232 4.72 13.64 -2.34
C ASN A 232 3.40 14.44 -2.40
N ILE A 233 3.19 15.40 -1.48
CA ILE A 233 1.98 16.22 -1.47
C ILE A 233 1.86 17.04 -2.77
N GLU A 234 2.95 17.65 -3.24
CA GLU A 234 2.93 18.44 -4.48
C GLU A 234 2.51 17.62 -5.69
N ILE A 235 3.12 16.43 -5.88
CA ILE A 235 2.79 15.52 -6.99
C ILE A 235 1.31 15.15 -6.94
N HIS A 236 0.81 14.71 -5.78
CA HIS A 236 -0.56 14.23 -5.65
C HIS A 236 -1.60 15.35 -5.80
N LEU A 237 -1.31 16.57 -5.32
CA LEU A 237 -2.16 17.73 -5.58
C LEU A 237 -2.18 18.10 -7.07
N GLY A 238 -1.02 17.99 -7.74
CA GLY A 238 -0.88 18.16 -9.18
C GLY A 238 -1.72 17.14 -9.96
N LEU A 239 -1.71 15.87 -9.58
CA LEU A 239 -2.48 14.79 -10.20
C LEU A 239 -4.00 14.90 -9.92
N LYS A 240 -4.35 15.40 -8.73
CA LYS A 240 -5.73 15.72 -8.32
C LYS A 240 -6.34 16.82 -9.18
N LYS A 241 -5.55 17.81 -9.64
CA LYS A 241 -5.99 18.94 -10.50
C LYS A 241 -7.23 19.67 -9.95
N GLY A 242 -7.25 19.92 -8.65
CA GLY A 242 -8.35 20.63 -7.97
C GLY A 242 -9.65 19.82 -7.77
N ARG A 243 -9.75 18.58 -8.27
CA ARG A 243 -10.90 17.69 -8.02
C ARG A 243 -10.90 17.20 -6.57
N PRO A 244 -12.02 16.80 -5.95
CA PRO A 244 -12.00 16.29 -4.56
C PRO A 244 -11.13 15.03 -4.35
N LEU A 245 -11.11 14.14 -5.34
CA LEU A 245 -10.38 12.87 -5.35
C LEU A 245 -9.68 12.68 -6.70
N ILE A 246 -8.59 11.91 -6.74
CA ILE A 246 -7.95 11.51 -8.01
C ILE A 246 -8.86 10.52 -8.76
N THR A 247 -9.31 9.49 -8.04
CA THR A 247 -10.28 8.50 -8.52
C THR A 247 -11.67 8.83 -7.95
N PRO A 248 -12.65 9.19 -8.79
CA PRO A 248 -13.97 9.64 -8.35
C PRO A 248 -14.87 8.48 -7.93
N GLY A 249 -15.92 8.78 -7.16
CA GLY A 249 -17.01 7.83 -6.87
C GLY A 249 -16.74 6.82 -5.76
N ILE A 250 -15.69 6.98 -4.96
CA ILE A 250 -15.43 6.12 -3.80
C ILE A 250 -16.61 6.21 -2.82
N LEU A 251 -17.19 5.07 -2.46
CA LEU A 251 -18.33 5.00 -1.56
C LEU A 251 -17.96 5.52 -0.15
N PRO A 252 -18.90 6.15 0.59
CA PRO A 252 -18.60 6.78 1.88
C PRO A 252 -17.89 5.87 2.90
N GLN A 253 -18.28 4.60 2.98
CA GLN A 253 -17.68 3.62 3.90
C GLN A 253 -16.23 3.27 3.57
N PHE A 254 -15.77 3.50 2.34
CA PHE A 254 -14.40 3.25 1.90
C PHE A 254 -13.56 4.53 1.85
N ASN A 255 -14.17 5.72 1.87
CA ASN A 255 -13.45 6.98 1.66
C ASN A 255 -12.33 7.23 2.69
N GLN A 256 -12.52 6.84 3.95
CA GLN A 256 -11.46 6.99 4.95
C GLN A 256 -10.30 6.00 4.76
N LEU A 257 -10.53 4.89 4.06
CA LEU A 257 -9.57 3.80 3.86
C LEU A 257 -8.82 3.93 2.54
N VAL A 258 -9.53 4.20 1.43
CA VAL A 258 -8.96 4.21 0.07
C VAL A 258 -9.11 5.56 -0.63
N GLY A 259 -9.67 6.56 0.06
CA GLY A 259 -9.82 7.90 -0.47
C GLY A 259 -8.48 8.53 -0.84
N THR A 260 -8.45 9.12 -2.02
CA THR A 260 -7.33 9.92 -2.56
C THR A 260 -7.55 11.41 -2.27
N HIS A 261 -7.99 11.73 -1.04
CA HIS A 261 -8.20 13.08 -0.57
C HIS A 261 -6.87 13.67 -0.08
N TYR A 262 -6.16 14.36 -0.97
CA TYR A 262 -4.92 15.04 -0.62
C TYR A 262 -5.21 16.44 -0.08
N LEU A 263 -4.63 16.78 1.07
CA LEU A 263 -4.69 18.11 1.68
C LEU A 263 -3.45 18.92 1.29
N GLY A 264 -3.62 20.24 1.20
CA GLY A 264 -2.52 21.18 0.96
C GLY A 264 -1.47 21.18 2.06
N HIS A 265 -0.27 21.71 1.75
CA HIS A 265 0.79 21.87 2.76
C HIS A 265 0.34 22.72 3.94
N SER A 266 -0.35 23.84 3.69
CA SER A 266 -0.85 24.74 4.75
C SER A 266 -1.82 24.03 5.70
N GLU A 267 -2.75 23.24 5.16
CA GLU A 267 -3.72 22.47 5.92
C GLU A 267 -3.04 21.37 6.76
N ASN A 268 -2.09 20.65 6.16
CA ASN A 268 -1.28 19.65 6.87
C ASN A 268 -0.42 20.26 7.98
N MET A 269 0.21 21.41 7.72
CA MET A 269 1.03 22.13 8.70
C MET A 269 0.19 22.62 9.87
N ALA A 270 -0.98 23.20 9.60
CA ALA A 270 -1.92 23.63 10.65
C ALA A 270 -2.37 22.45 11.51
N HIS A 271 -2.68 21.30 10.90
CA HIS A 271 -3.03 20.09 11.65
C HIS A 271 -1.87 19.55 12.50
N ARG A 272 -0.65 19.53 11.96
CA ARG A 272 0.56 19.11 12.69
C ARG A 272 0.87 20.04 13.87
N GLU A 273 0.75 21.35 13.69
CA GLU A 273 0.99 22.29 14.79
C GLU A 273 -0.05 22.14 15.89
N GLN A 274 -1.34 21.96 15.56
CA GLN A 274 -2.36 21.63 16.56
C GLN A 274 -2.06 20.35 17.35
N LEU A 275 -1.45 19.35 16.72
CA LEU A 275 -1.02 18.14 17.41
C LEU A 275 0.20 18.40 18.31
N ARG A 276 1.18 19.19 17.84
CA ARG A 276 2.35 19.58 18.65
C ARG A 276 1.95 20.40 19.87
N GLU A 277 1.04 21.35 19.72
CA GLU A 277 0.51 22.14 20.85
C GLU A 277 -0.14 21.24 21.91
N LYS A 278 -0.88 20.20 21.50
CA LYS A 278 -1.47 19.23 22.44
C LYS A 278 -0.42 18.42 23.21
N VAL A 279 0.67 18.04 22.55
CA VAL A 279 1.76 17.29 23.19
C VAL A 279 2.60 18.20 24.09
N ARG A 280 2.86 19.46 23.68
CA ARG A 280 3.47 20.49 24.54
C ARG A 280 2.63 20.76 25.78
N ALA A 281 1.29 20.75 25.65
CA ALA A 281 0.38 20.88 26.78
C ALA A 281 0.47 19.70 27.78
N TRP A 282 1.08 18.57 27.40
CA TRP A 282 1.39 17.46 28.30
C TRP A 282 2.77 17.59 28.97
N GLY A 283 3.47 18.72 28.76
CA GLY A 283 4.79 18.97 29.33
C GLY A 283 5.94 18.29 28.59
N VAL A 284 5.70 17.83 27.36
CA VAL A 284 6.73 17.23 26.50
C VAL A 284 7.25 18.30 25.52
N GLU A 285 8.56 18.56 25.55
CA GLU A 285 9.21 19.41 24.55
C GLU A 285 9.39 18.64 23.23
N ILE A 286 9.00 19.29 22.13
CA ILE A 286 8.98 18.80 20.74
C ILE A 286 9.07 19.96 19.75
#